data_AF-A0AA88DQI5-F1
#
_entry.id   AF-A0AA88DQI5-F1
#
_cell.length_a   1.000
_cell.length_b   1.000
_cell.length_c   1.000
_cell.angle_alpha   90.00
_cell.angle_beta   90.00
_cell.angle_gamma   90.00
#
_symmetry.space_group_name_H-M   'P 1'
#
loop_
_entity.id
_entity.type
_entity.pdbx_description
1 polymer ?
#
loop_
_entity_poly.entity_id
_entity_poly.type
_entity_poly.pdbx_seq_one_letter_code
_entity_poly.pdbx_strand_id
1 'polypeptide(L)'
;MILTSFFAHGILKKIDNWSSESLSLAMDMSDVCPTEDAVRALLEHFVDPMLPAKSSLLDNPSQSQRQAVAKQVHAVLLLYNYYHRKQNRALEHLGFDSFCKLAVILKPTLLGHLKFMQISNVKELDDPENQLSIMEKTIMHACDISKVLDASRENPNVEGWPLTKVAVFLVDSKNEKCLLLFNSITQGVWSVIEKDLEVLRQSSDGTTETKQVDKKRRVIRKPSIADSKINLAGFLQLAYSAVKELTGMLFSVHKTMEYASVIQGVTQADLIVLEDGVAYSVNKEKEATRFYIMQCTKPVNDDAIQVSINDVMNSLQGPLFEKSSGRWTVTPVVEHFHVLPYAGILSEWMHK
;
A
#
# COMPACT_ATOMS: atom_id res chain seq x y z
N MET A 1 27.74 67.41 -3.57
CA MET A 1 26.40 66.86 -3.91
C MET A 1 26.57 65.44 -4.46
N ILE A 2 27.07 64.50 -3.65
CA ILE A 2 27.16 63.07 -3.99
C ILE A 2 27.09 62.31 -2.67
N LEU A 3 25.89 61.92 -2.22
CA LEU A 3 25.74 60.94 -1.13
C LEU A 3 24.32 60.34 -1.00
N THR A 4 23.50 60.38 -2.05
CA THR A 4 22.13 59.82 -2.01
C THR A 4 21.86 58.69 -3.01
N SER A 5 22.80 58.30 -3.89
CA SER A 5 22.51 57.28 -4.93
C SER A 5 22.91 55.84 -4.56
N PHE A 6 23.77 55.61 -3.56
CA PHE A 6 24.28 54.27 -3.26
C PHE A 6 23.40 53.46 -2.29
N PHE A 7 22.61 54.10 -1.42
CA PHE A 7 21.72 53.38 -0.49
C PHE A 7 20.45 52.85 -1.17
N ALA A 8 19.92 53.54 -2.18
CA ALA A 8 18.72 53.11 -2.89
C ALA A 8 18.95 51.86 -3.76
N HIS A 9 20.15 51.72 -4.35
CA HIS A 9 20.45 50.61 -5.27
C HIS A 9 20.67 49.27 -4.54
N GLY A 10 21.17 49.31 -3.29
CA GLY A 10 21.34 48.12 -2.45
C GLY A 10 20.01 47.60 -1.87
N ILE A 11 19.05 48.49 -1.60
CA ILE A 11 17.73 48.12 -1.07
C ILE A 11 16.83 47.56 -2.19
N LEU A 12 16.85 48.17 -3.39
CA LEU A 12 16.10 47.68 -4.55
C LEU A 12 16.53 46.27 -4.97
N LYS A 13 17.83 46.00 -5.08
CA LYS A 13 18.33 44.64 -5.38
C LYS A 13 17.96 43.60 -4.32
N LYS A 14 17.87 44.01 -3.05
CA LYS A 14 17.49 43.12 -1.95
C LYS A 14 15.99 42.81 -1.95
N ILE A 15 15.15 43.77 -2.33
CA ILE A 15 13.70 43.57 -2.52
C ILE A 15 13.44 42.70 -3.76
N ASP A 16 14.17 42.92 -4.85
CA ASP A 16 14.04 42.13 -6.08
C ASP A 16 14.46 40.66 -5.85
N ASN A 17 15.57 40.40 -5.14
CA ASN A 17 15.98 39.05 -4.77
C ASN A 17 15.00 38.36 -3.82
N TRP A 18 14.44 39.10 -2.85
CA TRP A 18 13.45 38.53 -1.93
C TRP A 18 12.14 38.23 -2.66
N SER A 19 11.75 39.06 -3.64
CA SER A 19 10.58 38.82 -4.49
C SER A 19 10.80 37.64 -5.43
N SER A 20 12.00 37.47 -6.01
CA SER A 20 12.30 36.35 -6.91
C SER A 20 12.43 35.03 -6.16
N GLU A 21 13.04 35.02 -4.96
CA GLU A 21 13.09 33.82 -4.11
C GLU A 21 11.71 33.46 -3.58
N SER A 22 10.87 34.45 -3.23
CA SER A 22 9.49 34.22 -2.81
C SER A 22 8.61 33.74 -3.96
N LEU A 23 8.82 34.26 -5.18
CA LEU A 23 8.12 33.83 -6.39
C LEU A 23 8.59 32.44 -6.86
N SER A 24 9.87 32.10 -6.72
CA SER A 24 10.36 30.75 -7.00
C SER A 24 9.90 29.72 -5.97
N LEU A 25 9.84 30.08 -4.68
CA LEU A 25 9.24 29.23 -3.64
C LEU A 25 7.72 29.08 -3.85
N ALA A 26 7.03 30.15 -4.28
CA ALA A 26 5.60 30.13 -4.55
C ALA A 26 5.25 29.35 -5.84
N MET A 27 6.11 29.40 -6.87
CA MET A 27 5.97 28.56 -8.07
C MET A 27 6.22 27.07 -7.76
N ASP A 28 7.14 26.76 -6.85
CA ASP A 28 7.42 25.37 -6.41
C ASP A 28 6.27 24.78 -5.57
N MET A 29 5.51 25.61 -4.85
CA MET A 29 4.33 25.18 -4.08
C MET A 29 3.01 25.12 -4.87
N SER A 30 2.94 25.80 -6.02
CA SER A 30 1.74 25.82 -6.91
C SER A 30 1.41 24.45 -7.50
N ASP A 31 2.45 23.64 -7.72
CA ASP A 31 2.38 22.37 -8.44
C ASP A 31 2.33 21.15 -7.51
N VAL A 32 2.31 21.36 -6.19
CA VAL A 32 2.13 20.30 -5.20
C VAL A 32 0.65 20.21 -4.82
N CYS A 33 0.06 19.02 -4.95
CA CYS A 33 -1.30 18.76 -4.52
C CYS A 33 -1.47 19.01 -3.01
N PRO A 34 -2.27 20.01 -2.57
CA PRO A 34 -2.47 20.31 -1.17
C PRO A 34 -3.12 19.14 -0.41
N THR A 35 -2.96 19.10 0.91
CA THR A 35 -3.46 18.02 1.77
C THR A 35 -4.94 17.70 1.55
N GLU A 36 -5.80 18.70 1.55
CA GLU A 36 -7.24 18.50 1.40
C GLU A 36 -7.60 17.95 0.01
N ASP A 37 -6.95 18.44 -1.05
CA ASP A 37 -7.19 18.02 -2.42
C ASP A 37 -6.65 16.60 -2.67
N ALA A 38 -5.48 16.28 -2.12
CA ALA A 38 -4.86 14.95 -2.21
C ALA A 38 -5.74 13.90 -1.54
N VAL A 39 -6.17 14.16 -0.30
CA VAL A 39 -7.06 13.25 0.43
C VAL A 39 -8.42 13.16 -0.27
N ARG A 40 -8.95 14.25 -0.81
CA ARG A 40 -10.21 14.23 -1.58
C ARG A 40 -10.10 13.34 -2.80
N ALA A 41 -9.07 13.54 -3.64
CA ALA A 41 -8.87 12.76 -4.85
C ALA A 41 -8.68 11.25 -4.55
N LEU A 42 -7.96 10.91 -3.48
CA LEU A 42 -7.79 9.53 -3.04
C LEU A 42 -9.10 8.92 -2.52
N LEU A 43 -9.89 9.65 -1.73
CA LEU A 43 -11.20 9.18 -1.26
C LEU A 43 -12.17 8.98 -2.43
N GLU A 44 -12.21 9.91 -3.38
CA GLU A 44 -13.02 9.80 -4.60
C GLU A 44 -12.61 8.58 -5.44
N HIS A 45 -11.31 8.27 -5.51
CA HIS A 45 -10.84 7.11 -6.27
C HIS A 45 -11.11 5.77 -5.56
N PHE A 46 -10.79 5.66 -4.27
CA PHE A 46 -10.82 4.37 -3.55
C PHE A 46 -12.11 4.08 -2.79
N VAL A 47 -12.71 5.11 -2.20
CA VAL A 47 -13.81 4.95 -1.24
C VAL A 47 -15.15 5.10 -1.93
N ASP A 48 -15.31 6.08 -2.82
CA ASP A 48 -16.59 6.33 -3.51
C ASP A 48 -17.14 5.12 -4.26
N PRO A 49 -16.33 4.33 -4.99
CA PRO A 49 -16.83 3.13 -5.67
C PRO A 49 -17.37 2.06 -4.71
N MET A 50 -17.02 2.12 -3.43
CA MET A 50 -17.42 1.17 -2.39
C MET A 50 -18.63 1.64 -1.60
N LEU A 51 -19.05 2.89 -1.77
CA LEU A 51 -20.17 3.47 -1.05
C LEU A 51 -21.46 3.34 -1.88
N PRO A 52 -22.63 3.15 -1.23
CA PRO A 52 -23.88 3.00 -1.95
C PRO A 52 -24.24 4.29 -2.71
N ALA A 53 -24.60 4.17 -3.98
CA ALA A 53 -25.01 5.29 -4.85
C ALA A 53 -26.29 6.01 -4.36
N LYS A 54 -27.07 5.36 -3.49
CA LYS A 54 -28.24 5.94 -2.81
C LYS A 54 -28.03 5.80 -1.32
N SER A 55 -28.10 6.91 -0.60
CA SER A 55 -28.08 6.95 0.86
C SER A 55 -29.37 6.37 1.43
N SER A 56 -29.59 5.05 1.34
CA SER A 56 -30.53 4.41 2.25
C SER A 56 -29.87 4.43 3.63
N LEU A 57 -30.21 5.46 4.42
CA LEU A 57 -29.80 5.68 5.82
C LEU A 57 -30.15 4.51 6.78
N LEU A 58 -30.67 3.39 6.28
CA LEU A 58 -31.33 2.35 7.04
C LEU A 58 -30.62 0.99 7.01
N ASP A 59 -29.72 0.74 6.06
CA ASP A 59 -28.99 -0.54 6.02
C ASP A 59 -27.62 -0.37 6.67
N ASN A 60 -27.46 -0.96 7.86
CA ASN A 60 -26.15 -1.07 8.50
C ASN A 60 -25.21 -1.87 7.58
N PRO A 61 -24.06 -1.31 7.15
CA PRO A 61 -23.17 -2.01 6.24
C PRO A 61 -22.68 -3.31 6.89
N SER A 62 -22.65 -4.37 6.08
CA SER A 62 -22.21 -5.68 6.52
C SER A 62 -20.78 -5.61 7.07
N GLN A 63 -20.39 -6.58 7.89
CA GLN A 63 -19.01 -6.61 8.41
C GLN A 63 -17.97 -6.69 7.28
N SER A 64 -18.24 -7.45 6.23
CA SER A 64 -17.34 -7.57 5.06
C SER A 64 -17.24 -6.26 4.29
N GLN A 65 -18.35 -5.54 4.09
CA GLN A 65 -18.33 -4.20 3.49
C GLN A 65 -17.53 -3.22 4.34
N ARG A 66 -17.73 -3.22 5.67
CA ARG A 66 -16.95 -2.36 6.58
C ARG A 66 -15.45 -2.66 6.51
N GLN A 67 -15.06 -3.93 6.40
CA GLN A 67 -13.67 -4.33 6.21
C GLN A 67 -13.13 -3.89 4.85
N ALA A 68 -13.90 -4.02 3.77
CA ALA A 68 -13.50 -3.58 2.44
C ALA A 68 -13.27 -2.06 2.37
N VAL A 69 -14.20 -1.26 2.90
CA VAL A 69 -14.03 0.21 2.97
C VAL A 69 -12.84 0.57 3.86
N ALA A 70 -12.62 -0.15 4.97
CA ALA A 70 -11.44 0.10 5.82
C ALA A 70 -10.12 -0.16 5.09
N LYS A 71 -10.02 -1.22 4.28
CA LYS A 71 -8.85 -1.48 3.42
C LYS A 71 -8.61 -0.36 2.40
N GLN A 72 -9.68 0.24 1.87
CA GLN A 72 -9.56 1.38 0.96
C GLN A 72 -9.00 2.61 1.67
N VAL A 73 -9.54 2.93 2.86
CA VAL A 73 -9.05 4.04 3.68
C VAL A 73 -7.60 3.83 4.15
N HIS A 74 -7.19 2.59 4.40
CA HIS A 74 -5.78 2.23 4.65
C HIS A 74 -4.87 2.68 3.51
N ALA A 75 -5.25 2.38 2.26
CA ALA A 75 -4.50 2.77 1.07
C ALA A 75 -4.45 4.29 0.92
N VAL A 76 -5.59 4.97 1.08
CA VAL A 76 -5.67 6.45 1.07
C VAL A 76 -4.66 7.07 2.04
N LEU A 77 -4.65 6.58 3.28
CA LEU A 77 -3.79 7.16 4.31
C LEU A 77 -2.31 6.91 4.03
N LEU A 78 -1.92 5.71 3.58
CA LEU A 78 -0.52 5.42 3.26
C LEU A 78 -0.04 6.16 2.01
N LEU A 79 -0.87 6.26 0.98
CA LEU A 79 -0.58 7.05 -0.22
C LEU A 79 -0.34 8.51 0.13
N TYR A 80 -1.15 9.09 1.02
CA TYR A 80 -0.91 10.45 1.49
C TYR A 80 0.30 10.55 2.44
N ASN A 81 0.24 9.90 3.60
CA ASN A 81 1.19 10.13 4.70
C ASN A 81 2.62 9.68 4.42
N TYR A 82 2.77 8.67 3.54
CA TYR A 82 4.07 8.15 3.15
C TYR A 82 4.43 8.55 1.73
N TYR A 83 3.71 8.11 0.70
CA TYR A 83 4.17 8.29 -0.69
C TYR A 83 4.11 9.75 -1.18
N HIS A 84 2.98 10.45 -0.99
CA HIS A 84 2.84 11.86 -1.40
C HIS A 84 3.78 12.76 -0.60
N ARG A 85 3.87 12.56 0.71
CA ARG A 85 4.81 13.27 1.58
C ARG A 85 6.28 12.97 1.27
N LYS A 86 6.59 11.77 0.78
CA LYS A 86 7.94 11.40 0.33
C LYS A 86 8.34 12.17 -0.93
N GLN A 87 7.39 12.37 -1.86
CA GLN A 87 7.58 13.23 -3.02
C GLN A 87 7.65 14.72 -2.62
N ASN A 88 6.90 15.11 -1.57
CA ASN A 88 6.72 16.51 -1.18
C ASN A 88 6.90 16.69 0.34
N ARG A 89 8.15 16.80 0.80
CA ARG A 89 8.51 16.76 2.24
C ARG A 89 7.95 17.91 3.09
N ALA A 90 7.52 19.00 2.47
CA ALA A 90 6.91 20.15 3.16
C ALA A 90 5.49 19.86 3.68
N LEU A 91 4.84 18.81 3.18
CA LEU A 91 3.47 18.46 3.54
C LEU A 91 3.35 17.91 4.97
N GLU A 92 2.30 18.33 5.67
CA GLU A 92 2.02 17.91 7.04
C GLU A 92 1.61 16.43 7.10
N HIS A 93 2.12 15.74 8.12
CA HIS A 93 1.67 14.39 8.46
C HIS A 93 0.27 14.44 9.09
N LEU A 94 -0.69 13.69 8.53
CA LEU A 94 -2.02 13.56 9.12
C LEU A 94 -2.03 12.45 10.17
N GLY A 95 -2.03 12.85 11.44
CA GLY A 95 -2.30 11.92 12.55
C GLY A 95 -3.75 11.41 12.57
N PHE A 96 -4.03 10.45 13.44
CA PHE A 96 -5.33 9.77 13.57
C PHE A 96 -6.51 10.76 13.63
N ASP A 97 -6.51 11.68 14.60
CA ASP A 97 -7.60 12.65 14.77
C ASP A 97 -7.76 13.60 13.58
N SER A 98 -6.65 14.13 13.07
CA SER A 98 -6.65 15.08 11.95
C SER A 98 -7.16 14.41 10.67
N PHE A 99 -6.72 13.18 10.38
CA PHE A 99 -7.20 12.42 9.23
C PHE A 99 -8.68 12.06 9.37
N CYS A 100 -9.11 11.53 10.53
CA CYS A 100 -10.52 11.20 10.77
C CYS A 100 -11.44 12.40 10.57
N LYS A 101 -11.07 13.57 11.10
CA LYS A 101 -11.81 14.83 10.90
C LYS A 101 -11.87 15.22 9.43
N LEU A 102 -10.73 15.25 8.75
CA LEU A 102 -10.65 15.62 7.34
C LEU A 102 -11.45 14.66 6.45
N ALA A 103 -11.32 13.36 6.67
CA ALA A 103 -12.05 12.34 5.92
C ALA A 103 -13.57 12.46 6.07
N VAL A 104 -14.07 12.78 7.28
CA VAL A 104 -15.51 13.04 7.49
C VAL A 104 -15.95 14.34 6.84
N ILE A 105 -15.14 15.40 6.89
CA ILE A 105 -15.45 16.68 6.23
C ILE A 105 -15.55 16.48 4.71
N LEU A 106 -14.58 15.79 4.10
CA LEU A 106 -14.53 15.55 2.66
C LEU A 106 -15.55 14.51 2.21
N LYS A 107 -15.81 13.49 3.05
CA LYS A 107 -16.70 12.38 2.75
C LYS A 107 -17.58 12.03 3.96
N PRO A 108 -18.68 12.78 4.21
CA PRO A 108 -19.54 12.60 5.39
C PRO A 108 -20.13 11.20 5.56
N THR A 109 -20.28 10.44 4.47
CA THR A 109 -20.75 9.04 4.51
C THR A 109 -19.81 8.11 5.30
N LEU A 110 -18.54 8.49 5.48
CA LEU A 110 -17.60 7.74 6.32
C LEU A 110 -17.91 7.86 7.82
N LEU A 111 -18.70 8.86 8.26
CA LEU A 111 -19.03 9.04 9.67
C LEU A 111 -19.67 7.79 10.27
N GLY A 112 -20.53 7.08 9.52
CA GLY A 112 -21.16 5.83 9.95
C GLY A 112 -20.17 4.70 10.26
N HIS A 113 -18.92 4.81 9.79
CA HIS A 113 -17.86 3.84 10.03
C HIS A 113 -16.93 4.20 11.20
N LEU A 114 -17.02 5.42 11.74
CA LEU A 114 -16.14 5.97 12.78
C LEU A 114 -16.93 6.13 14.09
N LYS A 115 -16.79 5.16 15.01
CA LYS A 115 -17.55 5.14 16.28
C LYS A 115 -17.06 6.20 17.26
N PHE A 116 -15.75 6.33 17.42
CA PHE A 116 -15.11 7.32 18.28
C PHE A 116 -15.50 8.74 17.89
N MET A 117 -15.53 9.04 16.59
CA MET A 117 -15.94 10.36 16.08
C MET A 117 -17.41 10.71 16.36
N GLN A 118 -18.28 9.72 16.61
CA GLN A 118 -19.68 9.94 16.97
C GLN A 118 -19.90 10.18 18.47
N ILE A 119 -18.97 9.71 19.32
CA ILE A 119 -19.08 9.81 20.78
C ILE A 119 -18.44 11.13 21.22
N SER A 120 -19.12 12.25 20.96
CA SER A 120 -18.62 13.59 21.30
C SER A 120 -18.74 13.96 22.79
N ASN A 121 -19.05 13.02 23.67
CA ASN A 121 -19.14 13.21 25.12
C ASN A 121 -19.00 11.85 25.81
N VAL A 122 -17.88 11.53 26.49
CA VAL A 122 -17.82 10.80 27.78
C VAL A 122 -16.40 10.86 28.34
N LYS A 123 -16.35 11.19 29.64
CA LYS A 123 -15.29 11.09 30.66
C LYS A 123 -14.20 10.02 30.41
N GLU A 124 -12.99 10.32 30.91
CA GLU A 124 -11.83 9.42 31.07
C GLU A 124 -12.17 7.94 30.90
N LEU A 125 -11.70 7.36 29.79
CA LEU A 125 -12.04 6.01 29.36
C LEU A 125 -10.94 5.04 29.82
N ASP A 126 -11.36 3.96 30.49
CA ASP A 126 -10.48 2.94 31.08
C ASP A 126 -9.69 2.08 30.05
N ASP A 127 -10.09 2.07 28.76
CA ASP A 127 -9.38 1.37 27.67
C ASP A 127 -9.77 1.91 26.26
N PRO A 128 -8.92 2.71 25.59
CA PRO A 128 -9.23 3.32 24.30
C PRO A 128 -9.23 2.35 23.11
N GLU A 129 -8.44 1.25 23.12
CA GLU A 129 -8.32 0.35 21.96
C GLU A 129 -9.54 -0.56 21.76
N ASN A 130 -10.25 -0.89 22.84
CA ASN A 130 -11.41 -1.77 22.78
C ASN A 130 -12.69 -1.09 22.28
N GLN A 131 -12.69 0.24 22.14
CA GLN A 131 -13.86 1.00 21.70
C GLN A 131 -13.80 1.46 20.24
N LEU A 132 -12.62 1.39 19.61
CA LEU A 132 -12.43 1.79 18.22
C LEU A 132 -13.15 0.84 17.25
N SER A 133 -13.75 1.42 16.21
CA SER A 133 -14.29 0.68 15.08
C SER A 133 -13.18 0.00 14.27
N ILE A 134 -13.56 -0.91 13.37
CA ILE A 134 -12.62 -1.54 12.42
C ILE A 134 -11.90 -0.47 11.58
N MET A 135 -12.64 0.57 11.17
CA MET A 135 -12.10 1.69 10.40
C MET A 135 -11.06 2.45 11.22
N GLU A 136 -11.38 2.77 12.47
CA GLU A 136 -10.50 3.57 13.34
C GLU A 136 -9.21 2.82 13.68
N LYS A 137 -9.32 1.52 13.96
CA LYS A 137 -8.14 0.64 14.14
C LYS A 137 -7.26 0.62 12.88
N THR A 138 -7.89 0.57 11.71
CA THR A 138 -7.18 0.57 10.43
C THR A 138 -6.47 1.90 10.18
N ILE A 139 -7.11 3.03 10.47
CA ILE A 139 -6.50 4.37 10.35
C ILE A 139 -5.31 4.50 11.30
N MET A 140 -5.48 4.09 12.57
CA MET A 140 -4.41 4.12 13.56
C MET A 140 -3.19 3.30 13.11
N HIS A 141 -3.45 2.08 12.64
CA HIS A 141 -2.41 1.20 12.13
C HIS A 141 -1.69 1.79 10.90
N ALA A 142 -2.43 2.38 9.96
CA ALA A 142 -1.84 3.06 8.80
C ALA A 142 -1.01 4.29 9.20
N CYS A 143 -1.43 5.04 10.23
CA CYS A 143 -0.62 6.12 10.81
C CYS A 143 0.71 5.56 11.33
N ASP A 144 0.67 4.48 12.11
CA ASP A 144 1.87 3.90 12.71
C ASP A 144 2.84 3.33 11.66
N ILE A 145 2.31 2.64 10.64
CA ILE A 145 3.09 2.22 9.47
C ILE A 145 3.78 3.42 8.82
N SER A 146 3.03 4.48 8.48
CA SER A 146 3.61 5.63 7.80
C SER A 146 4.66 6.38 8.62
N LYS A 147 4.56 6.38 9.95
CA LYS A 147 5.59 6.94 10.85
C LYS A 147 6.86 6.10 10.82
N VAL A 148 6.72 4.77 10.87
CA VAL A 148 7.87 3.85 10.82
C VAL A 148 8.58 3.90 9.46
N LEU A 149 7.82 4.00 8.37
CA LEU A 149 8.38 4.13 7.03
C LEU A 149 9.13 5.45 6.82
N ASP A 150 8.76 6.50 7.56
CA ASP A 150 9.41 7.81 7.58
C ASP A 150 9.57 8.42 6.19
N ALA A 151 8.55 9.18 5.76
CA ALA A 151 8.52 9.86 4.47
C ALA A 151 9.68 10.85 4.24
N SER A 152 10.42 11.24 5.28
CA SER A 152 11.60 12.10 5.11
C SER A 152 12.78 11.35 4.47
N ARG A 153 12.80 10.02 4.56
CA ARG A 153 13.87 9.16 4.04
C ARG A 153 13.62 8.77 2.59
N GLU A 154 14.72 8.58 1.85
CA GLU A 154 14.67 8.05 0.50
C GLU A 154 14.23 6.59 0.48
N ASN A 155 14.72 5.76 1.40
CA ASN A 155 14.29 4.37 1.57
C ASN A 155 14.09 4.05 3.06
N PRO A 156 13.04 3.32 3.45
CA PRO A 156 12.88 2.84 4.82
C PRO A 156 14.03 1.92 5.20
N ASN A 157 14.56 2.06 6.41
CA ASN A 157 15.53 1.10 6.93
C ASN A 157 14.79 -0.14 7.45
N VAL A 158 14.80 -1.21 6.67
CA VAL A 158 14.16 -2.49 6.98
C VAL A 158 15.08 -3.46 7.73
N GLU A 159 16.31 -3.05 8.05
CA GLU A 159 17.25 -3.88 8.79
C GLU A 159 16.67 -4.29 10.15
N GLY A 160 16.75 -5.60 10.45
CA GLY A 160 16.23 -6.17 11.69
C GLY A 160 14.72 -6.36 11.74
N TRP A 161 13.96 -5.99 10.68
CA TRP A 161 12.52 -6.25 10.64
C TRP A 161 12.25 -7.74 10.36
N PRO A 162 11.31 -8.38 11.07
CA PRO A 162 10.91 -9.75 10.77
C PRO A 162 10.35 -9.88 9.35
N LEU A 163 10.77 -10.94 8.65
CA LEU A 163 10.19 -11.36 7.38
C LEU A 163 8.90 -12.14 7.64
N THR A 164 7.76 -11.59 7.25
CA THR A 164 6.43 -12.18 7.52
C THR A 164 5.68 -12.60 6.26
N LYS A 165 6.21 -12.28 5.08
CA LYS A 165 5.54 -12.46 3.79
C LYS A 165 6.56 -12.69 2.67
N VAL A 166 6.13 -13.41 1.62
CA VAL A 166 6.81 -13.43 0.32
C VAL A 166 5.99 -12.69 -0.72
N ALA A 167 6.68 -12.03 -1.65
CA ALA A 167 6.11 -11.40 -2.82
C ALA A 167 6.86 -11.85 -4.07
N VAL A 168 6.13 -12.17 -5.14
CA VAL A 168 6.71 -12.64 -6.41
C VAL A 168 6.22 -11.79 -7.57
N PHE A 169 7.17 -11.16 -8.27
CA PHE A 169 6.96 -10.58 -9.58
C PHE A 169 7.29 -11.63 -10.64
N LEU A 170 6.25 -12.21 -11.24
CA LEU A 170 6.38 -13.30 -12.19
C LEU A 170 6.42 -12.75 -13.60
N VAL A 171 7.51 -13.00 -14.33
CA VAL A 171 7.72 -12.58 -15.72
C VAL A 171 7.66 -13.76 -16.69
N ASP A 172 7.35 -13.47 -17.94
CA ASP A 172 7.36 -14.44 -19.01
C ASP A 172 8.78 -14.82 -19.45
N SER A 173 8.90 -15.87 -20.27
CA SER A 173 10.20 -16.39 -20.72
C SER A 173 11.02 -15.39 -21.55
N LYS A 174 10.39 -14.32 -22.04
CA LYS A 174 11.04 -13.23 -22.79
C LYS A 174 11.38 -12.02 -21.93
N ASN A 175 10.93 -11.97 -20.67
CA ASN A 175 11.02 -10.80 -19.81
C ASN A 175 10.38 -9.54 -20.42
N GLU A 176 9.28 -9.71 -21.16
CA GLU A 176 8.51 -8.63 -21.79
C GLU A 176 7.21 -8.33 -21.02
N LYS A 177 6.61 -9.38 -20.44
CA LYS A 177 5.32 -9.32 -19.77
C LYS A 177 5.42 -9.88 -18.34
N CYS A 178 4.58 -9.39 -17.45
CA CYS A 178 4.46 -9.88 -16.07
C CYS A 178 3.02 -10.17 -15.67
N LEU A 179 2.87 -11.07 -14.69
CA LEU A 179 1.59 -11.36 -14.07
C LEU A 179 1.35 -10.42 -12.86
N LEU A 180 0.31 -9.60 -12.96
CA LEU A 180 -0.20 -8.80 -11.85
C LEU A 180 -1.65 -9.17 -11.52
N LEU A 181 -2.01 -9.02 -10.25
CA LEU A 181 -3.31 -9.34 -9.71
C LEU A 181 -4.10 -8.08 -9.46
N PHE A 182 -5.13 -7.84 -10.28
CA PHE A 182 -6.06 -6.73 -10.10
C PHE A 182 -7.12 -7.08 -9.04
N ASN A 183 -7.46 -6.13 -8.17
CA ASN A 183 -8.47 -6.28 -7.11
C ASN A 183 -8.18 -7.35 -6.05
N SER A 184 -6.96 -7.91 -6.00
CA SER A 184 -6.66 -9.03 -5.08
C SER A 184 -6.56 -8.59 -3.63
N ILE A 185 -5.90 -7.45 -3.36
CA ILE A 185 -5.70 -6.92 -2.00
C ILE A 185 -6.63 -5.73 -1.74
N THR A 186 -6.57 -4.74 -2.63
CA THR A 186 -7.37 -3.51 -2.62
C THR A 186 -8.09 -3.40 -3.96
N GLN A 187 -9.38 -3.08 -3.96
CA GLN A 187 -10.14 -2.94 -5.19
C GLN A 187 -9.69 -1.67 -5.94
N GLY A 188 -9.49 -1.79 -7.25
CA GLY A 188 -8.92 -0.78 -8.13
C GLY A 188 -7.39 -0.84 -8.23
N VAL A 189 -6.72 -1.77 -7.55
CA VAL A 189 -5.25 -1.78 -7.42
C VAL A 189 -4.65 -3.08 -7.96
N TRP A 190 -3.53 -2.94 -8.66
CA TRP A 190 -2.64 -4.01 -9.09
C TRP A 190 -1.68 -4.42 -7.98
N SER A 191 -1.45 -5.71 -7.84
CA SER A 191 -0.55 -6.29 -6.84
C SER A 191 0.27 -7.43 -7.43
N VAL A 192 1.44 -7.67 -6.86
CA VAL A 192 2.24 -8.86 -7.13
C VAL A 192 1.66 -10.07 -6.40
N ILE A 193 2.18 -11.27 -6.68
CA ILE A 193 1.73 -12.48 -6.01
C ILE A 193 2.26 -12.44 -4.58
N GLU A 194 1.38 -12.28 -3.60
CA GLU A 194 1.75 -12.22 -2.18
C GLU A 194 1.29 -13.45 -1.42
N LYS A 195 2.10 -13.93 -0.48
CA LYS A 195 1.73 -15.01 0.44
C LYS A 195 2.33 -14.80 1.83
N ASP A 196 1.45 -14.73 2.82
CA ASP A 196 1.82 -14.56 4.22
C ASP A 196 2.39 -15.85 4.82
N LEU A 197 3.35 -15.69 5.71
CA LEU A 197 4.01 -16.79 6.40
C LEU A 197 3.12 -17.49 7.42
N GLU A 198 2.21 -16.74 8.07
CA GLU A 198 1.31 -17.27 9.11
C GLU A 198 0.31 -18.31 8.59
N VAL A 199 0.03 -18.33 7.28
CA VAL A 199 -0.83 -19.34 6.64
C VAL A 199 -0.20 -20.75 6.66
N LEU A 200 1.13 -20.85 6.75
CA LEU A 200 1.84 -22.13 6.81
C LEU A 200 1.73 -22.80 8.19
N ARG A 201 1.63 -22.01 9.27
CA ARG A 201 1.56 -22.52 10.65
C ARG A 201 0.23 -23.22 10.96
N GLN A 202 -0.81 -22.93 10.19
CA GLN A 202 -2.14 -23.53 10.37
C GLN A 202 -2.34 -24.79 9.53
N SER A 203 -1.53 -25.02 8.49
CA SER A 203 -1.63 -26.19 7.62
C SER A 203 -0.72 -27.36 8.04
N SER A 204 0.18 -27.16 9.01
CA SER A 204 1.06 -28.21 9.54
C SER A 204 0.55 -28.92 10.80
N ASP A 205 -0.47 -28.39 11.48
CA ASP A 205 -1.07 -29.04 12.66
C ASP A 205 -2.19 -30.01 12.26
N GLY A 206 -1.77 -31.10 11.61
CA GLY A 206 -2.59 -32.29 11.41
C GLY A 206 -2.47 -33.26 12.58
N THR A 207 -3.52 -33.35 13.39
CA THR A 207 -3.91 -34.49 14.25
C THR A 207 -3.20 -34.62 15.62
N THR A 208 -3.87 -34.18 16.68
CA THR A 208 -4.40 -35.08 17.74
C THR A 208 -5.50 -34.37 18.52
N GLU A 209 -6.72 -34.94 18.47
CA GLU A 209 -7.77 -34.63 19.43
C GLU A 209 -7.35 -35.07 20.84
N THR A 210 -7.40 -34.17 21.82
CA THR A 210 -7.87 -34.54 23.16
C THR A 210 -8.38 -33.31 23.91
N LYS A 211 -9.49 -33.51 24.61
CA LYS A 211 -10.36 -32.49 25.19
C LYS A 211 -9.79 -31.87 26.48
N GLN A 212 -10.19 -30.62 26.69
CA GLN A 212 -10.66 -30.01 27.94
C GLN A 212 -9.62 -29.45 28.95
N VAL A 213 -9.68 -28.14 29.20
CA VAL A 213 -10.30 -27.49 30.38
C VAL A 213 -9.75 -26.05 30.52
N ASP A 214 -10.67 -25.08 30.60
CA ASP A 214 -10.43 -23.68 30.89
C ASP A 214 -9.64 -23.45 32.20
N LYS A 215 -8.61 -22.60 32.13
CA LYS A 215 -8.22 -21.71 33.24
C LYS A 215 -7.45 -20.50 32.71
N LYS A 216 -8.10 -19.33 32.85
CA LYS A 216 -7.55 -17.98 32.67
C LYS A 216 -6.16 -17.84 33.32
N ARG A 217 -5.16 -17.48 32.52
CA ARG A 217 -4.05 -16.64 32.96
C ARG A 217 -3.57 -15.80 31.79
N ARG A 218 -3.89 -14.50 31.81
CA ARG A 218 -3.30 -13.50 30.92
C ARG A 218 -1.81 -13.46 31.20
N VAL A 219 -1.02 -14.04 30.28
CA VAL A 219 0.39 -13.74 30.13
C VAL A 219 0.51 -13.15 28.74
N ILE A 220 0.85 -11.87 28.67
CA ILE A 220 1.34 -11.24 27.45
C ILE A 220 2.59 -12.04 27.08
N ARG A 221 2.44 -13.02 26.18
CA ARG A 221 3.58 -13.61 25.50
C ARG A 221 4.10 -12.53 24.56
N LYS A 222 5.08 -11.76 25.05
CA LYS A 222 6.13 -11.22 24.18
C LYS A 222 6.55 -12.36 23.25
N PRO A 223 6.59 -12.17 21.92
CA PRO A 223 7.21 -13.16 21.06
C PRO A 223 8.64 -13.35 21.56
N SER A 224 8.93 -14.51 22.13
CA SER A 224 10.29 -14.89 22.46
C SER A 224 11.08 -14.89 21.15
N ILE A 225 12.26 -14.27 21.19
CA ILE A 225 13.23 -14.07 20.11
C ILE A 225 13.84 -15.42 19.61
N ALA A 226 13.11 -16.53 19.71
CA ALA A 226 13.62 -17.87 19.48
C ALA A 226 12.94 -18.68 18.36
N ASP A 227 11.76 -18.29 17.82
CA ASP A 227 11.00 -19.18 16.92
C ASP A 227 10.52 -18.53 15.61
N SER A 228 11.44 -18.32 14.65
CA SER A 228 11.16 -18.43 13.20
C SER A 228 12.45 -18.40 12.35
N LYS A 229 13.35 -19.37 12.52
CA LYS A 229 14.45 -19.59 11.56
C LYS A 229 13.93 -20.27 10.30
N ILE A 230 13.04 -19.60 9.57
CA ILE A 230 12.86 -19.92 8.16
C ILE A 230 14.09 -19.34 7.48
N ASN A 231 14.97 -20.21 7.02
CA ASN A 231 16.13 -19.81 6.24
C ASN A 231 15.67 -19.36 4.84
N LEU A 232 16.61 -18.81 4.07
CA LEU A 232 16.35 -18.36 2.70
C LEU A 232 15.62 -19.41 1.83
N ALA A 233 15.94 -20.70 2.02
CA ALA A 233 15.32 -21.79 1.29
C ALA A 233 13.82 -21.95 1.60
N GLY A 234 13.41 -21.72 2.85
CA GLY A 234 12.00 -21.80 3.23
C GLY A 234 11.15 -20.67 2.64
N PHE A 235 11.70 -19.45 2.54
CA PHE A 235 11.03 -18.36 1.83
C PHE A 235 10.92 -18.63 0.33
N LEU A 236 11.98 -19.18 -0.28
CA LEU A 236 11.94 -19.57 -1.68
C LEU A 236 10.88 -20.64 -1.95
N GLN A 237 10.75 -21.63 -1.07
CA GLN A 237 9.71 -22.66 -1.19
C GLN A 237 8.30 -22.08 -1.06
N LEU A 238 8.11 -21.10 -0.16
CA LEU A 238 6.84 -20.39 -0.02
C LEU A 238 6.50 -19.60 -1.29
N ALA A 239 7.48 -18.97 -1.91
CA ALA A 239 7.32 -18.24 -3.17
C ALA A 239 6.92 -19.18 -4.32
N TYR A 240 7.58 -20.34 -4.46
CA TYR A 240 7.17 -21.36 -5.44
C TYR A 240 5.74 -21.87 -5.21
N SER A 241 5.37 -22.09 -3.94
CA SER A 241 4.01 -22.48 -3.57
C SER A 241 2.98 -21.41 -3.94
N ALA A 242 3.28 -20.13 -3.73
CA ALA A 242 2.39 -19.03 -4.09
C ALA A 242 2.10 -18.99 -5.60
N VAL A 243 3.14 -19.11 -6.43
CA VAL A 243 2.99 -19.15 -7.90
C VAL A 243 2.18 -20.37 -8.35
N LYS A 244 2.48 -21.55 -7.79
CA LYS A 244 1.77 -22.78 -8.13
C LYS A 244 0.29 -22.72 -7.79
N GLU A 245 -0.06 -22.21 -6.61
CA GLU A 245 -1.45 -22.08 -6.18
C GLU A 245 -2.23 -21.12 -7.07
N LEU A 246 -1.67 -19.94 -7.34
CA LEU A 246 -2.31 -18.94 -8.19
C LEU A 246 -2.53 -19.44 -9.62
N THR A 247 -1.50 -20.01 -10.23
CA THR A 247 -1.59 -20.52 -11.61
C THR A 247 -2.51 -21.73 -11.71
N GLY A 248 -2.58 -22.57 -10.67
CA GLY A 248 -3.57 -23.65 -10.55
C GLY A 248 -5.01 -23.15 -10.39
N MET A 249 -5.23 -22.06 -9.62
CA MET A 249 -6.54 -21.42 -9.51
C MET A 249 -6.98 -20.81 -10.84
N LEU A 250 -6.10 -20.05 -11.51
CA LEU A 250 -6.36 -19.48 -12.84
C LEU A 250 -6.74 -20.56 -13.85
N PHE A 251 -6.02 -21.69 -13.87
CA PHE A 251 -6.38 -22.85 -14.70
C PHE A 251 -7.78 -23.39 -14.41
N SER A 252 -8.15 -23.47 -13.13
CA SER A 252 -9.43 -24.03 -12.70
C SER A 252 -10.62 -23.13 -13.09
N VAL A 253 -10.45 -21.81 -13.04
CA VAL A 253 -11.48 -20.84 -13.46
C VAL A 253 -11.71 -20.90 -14.98
N HIS A 254 -10.64 -21.02 -15.78
CA HIS A 254 -10.76 -21.01 -17.24
C HIS A 254 -11.35 -22.31 -17.82
N LYS A 255 -11.25 -23.44 -17.12
CA LYS A 255 -11.87 -24.72 -17.55
C LYS A 255 -13.41 -24.65 -17.62
N THR A 256 -14.02 -23.71 -16.91
CA THR A 256 -15.48 -23.49 -16.89
C THR A 256 -16.01 -22.69 -18.09
N MET A 257 -15.15 -22.05 -18.87
CA MET A 257 -15.52 -21.39 -20.13
C MET A 257 -15.12 -22.29 -21.31
N GLU A 258 -15.99 -22.46 -22.29
CA GLU A 258 -15.94 -23.46 -23.38
C GLU A 258 -14.77 -23.30 -24.38
N TYR A 259 -13.78 -22.48 -24.06
CA TYR A 259 -12.52 -22.31 -24.80
C TYR A 259 -11.36 -22.56 -23.84
N ALA A 260 -11.14 -23.83 -23.50
CA ALA A 260 -10.11 -24.25 -22.55
C ALA A 260 -8.71 -24.09 -23.17
N SER A 261 -8.13 -22.92 -22.97
CA SER A 261 -6.73 -22.63 -23.22
C SER A 261 -5.87 -23.38 -22.17
N VAL A 262 -4.89 -24.16 -22.65
CA VAL A 262 -4.10 -25.09 -21.82
C VAL A 262 -3.12 -24.28 -20.95
N ILE A 263 -3.56 -23.82 -19.78
CA ILE A 263 -2.63 -23.41 -18.72
C ILE A 263 -2.09 -24.68 -18.08
N GLN A 264 -1.00 -25.24 -18.62
CA GLN A 264 -0.30 -26.32 -17.94
C GLN A 264 0.21 -25.79 -16.61
N GLY A 265 -0.20 -26.40 -15.50
CA GLY A 265 0.17 -25.95 -14.15
C GLY A 265 1.67 -25.68 -14.03
N VAL A 266 2.02 -24.50 -13.52
CA VAL A 266 3.41 -24.08 -13.33
C VAL A 266 3.96 -24.85 -12.13
N THR A 267 5.10 -25.50 -12.34
CA THR A 267 5.83 -26.23 -11.32
C THR A 267 7.12 -25.49 -10.98
N GLN A 268 7.77 -25.89 -9.89
CA GLN A 268 9.06 -25.32 -9.49
C GLN A 268 10.15 -25.47 -10.58
N ALA A 269 10.12 -26.55 -11.36
CA ALA A 269 11.08 -26.77 -12.46
C ALA A 269 10.89 -25.78 -13.62
N ASP A 270 9.73 -25.13 -13.70
CA ASP A 270 9.41 -24.14 -14.72
C ASP A 270 9.76 -22.70 -14.28
N LEU A 271 10.27 -22.53 -13.05
CA LEU A 271 10.52 -21.23 -12.43
C LEU A 271 12.01 -21.01 -12.17
N ILE A 272 12.53 -19.92 -12.71
CA ILE A 272 13.91 -19.47 -12.50
C ILE A 272 13.87 -18.19 -11.67
N VAL A 273 14.66 -18.11 -10.60
CA VAL A 273 14.82 -16.87 -9.83
C VAL A 273 15.82 -15.98 -10.57
N LEU A 274 15.38 -14.79 -10.98
CA LEU A 274 16.22 -13.80 -11.64
C LEU A 274 16.87 -12.84 -10.64
N GLU A 275 16.10 -12.43 -9.64
CA GLU A 275 16.52 -11.47 -8.62
C GLU A 275 15.81 -11.75 -7.29
N ASP A 276 16.43 -11.33 -6.19
CA ASP A 276 15.79 -11.33 -4.89
C ASP A 276 16.09 -10.04 -4.11
N GLY A 277 15.25 -9.74 -3.13
CA GLY A 277 15.45 -8.59 -2.27
C GLY A 277 14.58 -8.61 -1.03
N VAL A 278 14.70 -7.55 -0.25
CA VAL A 278 13.88 -7.32 0.94
C VAL A 278 13.28 -5.93 0.84
N ALA A 279 11.96 -5.86 0.99
CA ALA A 279 11.21 -4.60 0.97
C ALA A 279 10.39 -4.45 2.24
N TYR A 280 9.94 -3.23 2.55
CA TYR A 280 9.01 -3.00 3.65
C TYR A 280 7.62 -3.52 3.31
N SER A 281 6.87 -3.93 4.33
CA SER A 281 5.44 -4.24 4.21
C SER A 281 4.60 -2.98 4.40
N VAL A 282 3.60 -2.79 3.54
CA VAL A 282 2.55 -1.77 3.74
C VAL A 282 1.34 -2.31 4.51
N ASN A 283 1.36 -3.60 4.87
CA ASN A 283 0.26 -4.23 5.59
C ASN A 283 0.40 -4.12 7.10
N LYS A 284 1.63 -4.03 7.63
CA LYS A 284 1.91 -4.00 9.07
C LYS A 284 3.24 -3.30 9.38
N GLU A 285 3.28 -2.60 10.51
CA GLU A 285 4.46 -1.85 10.92
C GLU A 285 5.65 -2.76 11.26
N LYS A 286 6.87 -2.29 10.95
CA LYS A 286 8.14 -2.98 11.25
C LYS A 286 8.19 -4.41 10.72
N GLU A 287 7.53 -4.69 9.61
CA GLU A 287 7.58 -5.98 8.94
C GLU A 287 8.17 -5.83 7.54
N ALA A 288 8.97 -6.83 7.16
CA ALA A 288 9.59 -6.89 5.86
C ALA A 288 9.02 -8.05 5.03
N THR A 289 9.10 -7.89 3.72
CA THR A 289 8.67 -8.86 2.73
C THR A 289 9.88 -9.35 1.95
N ARG A 290 10.00 -10.67 1.82
CA ARG A 290 11.00 -11.27 0.93
C ARG A 290 10.46 -11.21 -0.50
N PHE A 291 11.14 -10.47 -1.35
CA PHE A 291 10.72 -10.26 -2.73
C PHE A 291 11.55 -11.10 -3.69
N TYR A 292 10.91 -11.69 -4.69
CA TYR A 292 11.55 -12.43 -5.77
C TYR A 292 11.05 -11.96 -7.13
N ILE A 293 11.97 -11.81 -8.08
CA ILE A 293 11.64 -11.76 -9.51
C ILE A 293 11.84 -13.16 -10.05
N MET A 294 10.78 -13.76 -10.58
CA MET A 294 10.81 -15.12 -11.11
C MET A 294 10.41 -15.13 -12.58
N GLN A 295 11.14 -15.88 -13.39
CA GLN A 295 10.80 -16.15 -14.78
C GLN A 295 10.09 -17.48 -14.91
N CYS A 296 8.98 -17.50 -15.65
CA CYS A 296 8.33 -18.73 -16.08
C CYS A 296 8.88 -19.17 -17.44
N THR A 297 9.47 -20.36 -17.51
CA THR A 297 10.03 -20.91 -18.77
C THR A 297 8.95 -21.49 -19.69
N LYS A 298 7.77 -21.80 -19.15
CA LYS A 298 6.62 -22.23 -19.93
C LYS A 298 6.01 -21.05 -20.68
N PRO A 299 5.53 -21.26 -21.92
CA PRO A 299 4.70 -20.26 -22.57
C PRO A 299 3.42 -20.07 -21.75
N VAL A 300 3.35 -18.96 -21.01
CA VAL A 300 2.11 -18.53 -20.38
C VAL A 300 1.25 -18.02 -21.52
N ASN A 301 0.12 -18.68 -21.78
CA ASN A 301 -0.77 -18.31 -22.89
C ASN A 301 -1.16 -16.82 -22.81
N ASP A 302 -1.40 -16.19 -23.96
CA ASP A 302 -1.77 -14.78 -24.11
C ASP A 302 -3.07 -14.40 -23.37
N ASP A 303 -3.86 -15.38 -22.91
CA ASP A 303 -5.11 -15.20 -22.17
C ASP A 303 -4.93 -14.98 -20.65
N ALA A 304 -3.74 -15.23 -20.08
CA ALA A 304 -3.47 -14.77 -18.72
C ALA A 304 -3.37 -13.24 -18.74
N ILE A 305 -3.96 -12.54 -17.75
CA ILE A 305 -3.87 -11.07 -17.64
C ILE A 305 -2.41 -10.68 -17.42
N GLN A 306 -1.69 -10.52 -18.54
CA GLN A 306 -0.29 -10.20 -18.60
C GLN A 306 -0.17 -8.72 -18.92
N VAL A 307 0.58 -8.01 -18.10
CA VAL A 307 0.84 -6.58 -18.26
C VAL A 307 2.24 -6.42 -18.83
N SER A 308 2.42 -5.50 -19.78
CA SER A 308 3.75 -5.11 -20.26
C SER A 308 4.59 -4.61 -19.09
N ILE A 309 5.80 -5.15 -18.92
CA ILE A 309 6.71 -4.72 -17.85
C ILE A 309 7.03 -3.22 -18.01
N ASN A 310 7.22 -2.75 -19.24
CA ASN A 310 7.45 -1.33 -19.51
C ASN A 310 6.27 -0.46 -19.05
N ASP A 311 5.04 -0.92 -19.25
CA ASP A 311 3.85 -0.17 -18.83
C ASP A 311 3.76 -0.12 -17.30
N VAL A 312 4.10 -1.21 -16.61
CA VAL A 312 4.18 -1.24 -15.14
C VAL A 312 5.27 -0.29 -14.65
N MET A 313 6.47 -0.33 -15.23
CA MET A 313 7.56 0.56 -14.83
C MET A 313 7.23 2.03 -15.05
N ASN A 314 6.59 2.37 -16.17
CA ASN A 314 6.09 3.71 -16.44
C ASN A 314 5.01 4.13 -15.43
N SER A 315 4.13 3.19 -15.05
CA SER A 315 3.06 3.44 -14.07
C SER A 315 3.55 3.57 -12.64
N LEU A 316 4.77 3.12 -12.32
CA LEU A 316 5.40 3.29 -11.01
C LEU A 316 6.13 4.64 -10.86
N GLN A 317 6.26 5.40 -11.95
CA GLN A 317 7.00 6.66 -12.00
C GLN A 317 6.06 7.87 -12.02
N GLY A 318 6.61 9.02 -11.61
CA GLY A 318 5.88 10.30 -11.63
C GLY A 318 5.13 10.61 -10.34
N PRO A 319 4.38 11.73 -10.32
CA PRO A 319 3.65 12.17 -9.13
C PRO A 319 2.43 11.31 -8.87
N LEU A 320 1.98 11.21 -7.61
CA LEU A 320 0.70 10.55 -7.26
C LEU A 320 -0.53 11.31 -7.79
N PHE A 321 -0.38 12.62 -7.99
CA PHE A 321 -1.44 13.52 -8.37
C PHE A 321 -1.02 14.41 -9.53
N GLU A 322 -1.96 14.66 -10.42
CA GLU A 322 -1.82 15.62 -11.50
C GLU A 322 -2.96 16.64 -11.45
N LYS A 323 -2.68 17.87 -11.88
CA LYS A 323 -3.68 18.92 -11.94
C LYS A 323 -4.16 19.07 -13.38
N SER A 324 -5.42 18.73 -13.62
CA SER A 324 -6.08 18.89 -14.92
C SER A 324 -7.31 19.77 -14.78
N SER A 325 -7.40 20.82 -15.62
CA SER A 325 -8.54 21.75 -15.63
C SER A 325 -8.93 22.32 -14.25
N GLY A 326 -7.94 22.59 -13.39
CA GLY A 326 -8.16 23.15 -12.06
C GLY A 326 -8.57 22.14 -10.98
N ARG A 327 -8.63 20.84 -11.29
CA ARG A 327 -8.86 19.76 -10.32
C ARG A 327 -7.66 18.84 -10.21
N TRP A 328 -7.47 18.29 -9.03
CA TRP A 328 -6.47 17.26 -8.79
C TRP A 328 -7.07 15.89 -9.02
N THR A 329 -6.38 15.06 -9.80
CA THR A 329 -6.75 13.67 -10.07
C THR A 329 -5.59 12.75 -9.72
N VAL A 330 -5.90 11.51 -9.38
CA VAL A 330 -4.87 10.49 -9.16
C VAL A 330 -4.25 10.04 -10.49
N THR A 331 -2.98 9.64 -10.45
CA THR A 331 -2.26 9.06 -11.60
C THR A 331 -2.23 7.53 -11.51
N PRO A 332 -1.78 6.80 -12.55
CA PRO A 332 -1.63 5.34 -12.53
C PRO A 332 -0.73 4.81 -11.39
N VAL A 333 0.13 5.64 -10.80
CA VAL A 333 0.95 5.30 -9.63
C VAL A 333 0.09 4.81 -8.47
N VAL A 334 -1.08 5.43 -8.29
CA VAL A 334 -2.04 5.08 -7.24
C VAL A 334 -2.62 3.68 -7.45
N GLU A 335 -2.87 3.29 -8.70
CA GLU A 335 -3.35 1.95 -9.06
C GLU A 335 -2.27 0.87 -8.90
N HIS A 336 -1.01 1.24 -8.73
CA HIS A 336 0.12 0.34 -8.50
C HIS A 336 0.66 0.42 -7.06
N PHE A 337 -0.14 0.93 -6.12
CA PHE A 337 0.22 1.11 -4.71
C PHE A 337 0.89 -0.12 -4.06
N HIS A 338 0.40 -1.33 -4.35
CA HIS A 338 0.95 -2.58 -3.79
C HIS A 338 2.24 -3.05 -4.46
N VAL A 339 2.64 -2.43 -5.57
CA VAL A 339 3.89 -2.70 -6.29
C VAL A 339 4.98 -1.70 -5.90
N LEU A 340 4.61 -0.50 -5.45
CA LEU A 340 5.54 0.58 -5.02
C LEU A 340 6.65 0.15 -4.05
N PRO A 341 6.43 -0.73 -3.04
CA PRO A 341 7.51 -1.17 -2.15
C PRO A 341 8.67 -1.85 -2.87
N TYR A 342 8.42 -2.40 -4.07
CA TYR A 342 9.37 -3.18 -4.85
C TYR A 342 9.94 -2.39 -6.04
N ALA A 343 9.50 -1.14 -6.26
CA ALA A 343 9.87 -0.35 -7.44
C ALA A 343 11.38 -0.15 -7.60
N GLY A 344 12.11 0.04 -6.49
CA GLY A 344 13.58 0.16 -6.52
C GLY A 344 14.26 -1.13 -7.01
N ILE A 345 13.85 -2.28 -6.46
CA ILE A 345 14.40 -3.59 -6.85
C ILE A 345 14.07 -3.90 -8.33
N LEU A 346 12.85 -3.58 -8.77
CA LEU A 346 12.44 -3.74 -10.17
C LEU A 346 13.25 -2.84 -11.11
N SER A 347 13.49 -1.59 -10.73
CA SER A 347 14.31 -0.66 -11.51
C SER A 347 15.77 -1.11 -11.62
N GLU A 348 16.35 -1.61 -10.52
CA GLU A 348 17.71 -2.15 -10.52
C GLU A 348 17.83 -3.38 -11.43
N TRP A 349 16.85 -4.28 -11.37
CA TRP A 349 16.81 -5.46 -12.24
C TRP A 349 16.72 -5.11 -13.73
N MET A 350 15.90 -4.13 -14.11
CA MET A 350 15.73 -3.70 -15.51
C MET A 350 16.98 -3.04 -16.11
N HIS A 351 17.92 -2.58 -15.27
CA HIS A 351 19.15 -1.92 -15.70
C HIS A 351 20.35 -2.88 -15.79
N LYS A 352 20.17 -4.16 -15.43
CA LYS A 352 21.18 -5.22 -15.57
C LYS A 352 21.12 -5.80 -16.99
#